data_AF-Q17AB3-F1
#
_entry.id   AF-Q17AB3-F1
#
_cell.length_a   1.000
_cell.length_b   1.000
_cell.length_c   1.000
_cell.angle_alpha   90.00
_cell.angle_beta   90.00
_cell.angle_gamma   90.00
#
_symmetry.space_group_name_H-M   'P 1'
#
loop_
_entity.id
_entity.type
_entity.pdbx_description
1 polymer ?
#
loop_
_entity_poly.entity_id
_entity_poly.type
_entity_poly.pdbx_seq_one_letter_code
_entity_poly.pdbx_strand_id
1 'polypeptide(L)'
;MFQVANESSFTYLSGENMQDIKNDVSYICPYSGPVVGTLTITNYRLHFRSQPSSDKDPVVIVDCPLGAVSRIEKVGGASSRGENSYGIDIFCKDMRNLRFAHKQENHSRRTVFEKLQLYAFPLANSQQLFAFNYKERFPEDGWSVYEPVAELRRMGVNSANNDTWRITRINDKYEICDSYPSVWAVPKTAKDDLIRQVANFRSRNRLPVLCWIHPKSLATITRCSQPLVGVSGKRNEADETYINYIMEANAQSDKLSIFDARPNANAIANKAKGGGYESEDAYKNVELTFLDIHNIHVMRESLRKLKEICFPASDDQKWLSAVESTLWLKHIKCILAGAVRIVDRIENMRMSVVVHCSDGWDRTSQLTALAMLLLDPYYRTLKGFEVLIEKEWLSFGHKFEQRIGHGDNHHSDADRSPVFLQFIDCVWQITKQFPHALEFNEYFLITILDHLYSCRFGTFLYNTERERVQNGKQ
;
A
#
# COMPACT_ATOMS: atom_id res chain seq x y z
N MET A 1 -8.67 15.07 11.42
CA MET A 1 -10.01 15.59 11.79
C MET A 1 -10.07 15.62 13.32
N PHE A 2 -10.09 16.80 13.95
CA PHE A 2 -10.22 16.90 15.40
C PHE A 2 -11.67 16.62 15.78
N GLN A 3 -11.96 15.43 16.33
CA GLN A 3 -13.25 15.16 16.92
C GLN A 3 -13.31 15.88 18.27
N VAL A 4 -14.17 16.90 18.38
CA VAL A 4 -14.61 17.41 19.68
C VAL A 4 -15.57 16.35 20.23
N ALA A 5 -15.02 15.34 20.89
CA ALA A 5 -15.81 14.29 21.52
C ALA A 5 -16.32 14.80 22.88
N ASN A 6 -17.66 14.93 22.99
CA ASN A 6 -18.33 15.02 24.29
C ASN A 6 -18.00 13.76 25.12
N GLU A 7 -17.46 13.96 26.31
CA GLU A 7 -17.42 13.02 27.45
C GLU A 7 -17.15 11.52 27.19
N SER A 8 -16.28 11.13 26.25
CA SER A 8 -15.80 9.74 26.24
C SER A 8 -14.67 9.57 27.26
N SER A 9 -14.96 8.84 28.34
CA SER A 9 -13.94 8.27 29.22
C SER A 9 -13.00 7.39 28.40
N PHE A 10 -11.69 7.54 28.58
CA PHE A 10 -10.70 6.71 27.88
C PHE A 10 -11.01 5.22 28.09
N THR A 11 -11.28 4.52 26.99
CA THR A 11 -11.68 3.11 27.03
C THR A 11 -10.65 2.27 26.30
N TYR A 12 -10.10 1.28 26.99
CA TYR A 12 -9.17 0.31 26.41
C TYR A 12 -9.88 -0.58 25.39
N LEU A 13 -9.22 -0.84 24.27
CA LEU A 13 -9.64 -1.89 23.34
C LEU A 13 -9.43 -3.27 23.97
N SER A 14 -10.15 -4.28 23.45
CA SER A 14 -9.93 -5.66 23.88
C SER A 14 -8.50 -6.11 23.58
N GLY A 15 -7.72 -6.39 24.62
CA GLY A 15 -6.30 -6.73 24.54
C GLY A 15 -5.32 -5.55 24.71
N GLU A 16 -5.83 -4.32 24.81
CA GLU A 16 -5.06 -3.13 25.11
C GLU A 16 -4.82 -2.99 26.62
N ASN A 17 -3.58 -2.72 27.01
CA ASN A 17 -3.16 -2.57 28.40
C ASN A 17 -2.26 -1.35 28.58
N MET A 18 -2.45 -0.62 29.67
CA MET A 18 -1.62 0.52 30.06
C MET A 18 -0.16 0.10 30.29
N GLN A 19 0.78 0.91 29.82
CA GLN A 19 2.23 0.69 29.93
C GLN A 19 2.95 1.80 30.68
N ASP A 20 2.45 3.03 30.57
CA ASP A 20 2.90 4.18 31.36
C ASP A 20 1.81 5.25 31.42
N ILE A 21 1.84 6.06 32.48
CA ILE A 21 0.99 7.24 32.64
C ILE A 21 1.82 8.35 33.30
N LYS A 22 1.72 9.56 32.74
CA LYS A 22 2.39 10.76 33.26
C LYS A 22 1.46 11.95 33.24
N ASN A 23 1.29 12.55 34.42
CA ASN A 23 0.61 13.84 34.58
C ASN A 23 1.59 14.99 34.33
N ASP A 24 1.06 16.21 34.23
CA ASP A 24 1.83 17.44 34.05
C ASP A 24 2.74 17.42 32.81
N VAL A 25 2.29 16.76 31.74
CA VAL A 25 2.94 16.78 30.43
C VAL A 25 2.28 17.86 29.58
N SER A 26 3.07 18.67 28.88
CA SER A 26 2.52 19.72 28.00
C SER A 26 2.53 19.24 26.55
N TYR A 27 1.36 19.07 25.93
CA TYR A 27 1.27 18.92 24.49
C TYR A 27 1.42 20.28 23.82
N ILE A 28 2.38 20.41 22.91
CA ILE A 28 2.63 21.65 22.17
C ILE A 28 1.83 21.60 20.88
N CYS A 29 0.57 22.02 20.93
CA CYS A 29 -0.29 22.05 19.76
C CYS A 29 0.21 23.14 18.80
N PRO A 30 0.50 22.83 17.54
CA PRO A 30 0.97 23.83 16.58
C PRO A 30 -0.10 24.89 16.24
N TYR A 31 -1.38 24.62 16.55
CA TYR A 31 -2.50 25.50 16.21
C TYR A 31 -3.00 26.33 17.39
N SER A 32 -2.95 25.78 18.60
CA SER A 32 -3.56 26.38 19.80
C SER A 32 -2.57 26.63 20.94
N GLY A 33 -1.29 26.33 20.74
CA GLY A 33 -0.25 26.50 21.76
C GLY A 33 -0.18 25.35 22.79
N PRO A 34 0.61 25.53 23.86
CA PRO A 34 0.84 24.50 24.87
C PRO A 34 -0.40 24.26 25.74
N VAL A 35 -0.73 23.00 25.96
CA VAL A 35 -1.77 22.57 26.92
C VAL A 35 -1.22 21.48 27.83
N VAL A 36 -1.44 21.63 29.15
CA VAL A 36 -1.00 20.67 30.15
C VAL A 36 -2.05 19.57 30.30
N GLY A 37 -1.61 18.33 30.51
CA GLY A 37 -2.50 17.20 30.67
C GLY A 37 -1.83 15.91 31.10
N THR A 38 -2.57 14.83 30.91
CA THR A 38 -2.14 13.47 31.22
C THR A 38 -1.82 12.73 29.92
N LEU A 39 -0.61 12.21 29.85
CA LEU A 39 -0.13 11.34 28.76
C LEU A 39 -0.18 9.88 29.22
N THR A 40 -0.91 9.06 28.47
CA THR A 40 -1.03 7.61 28.67
C THR A 40 -0.42 6.88 27.47
N ILE A 41 0.38 5.87 27.74
CA ILE A 41 0.94 4.96 26.73
C ILE A 41 0.38 3.58 27.00
N THR A 42 -0.18 2.95 25.97
CA THR A 42 -0.59 1.55 26.01
C THR A 42 0.31 0.70 25.12
N ASN A 43 0.04 -0.60 25.01
CA ASN A 43 0.67 -1.46 24.02
C ASN A 43 0.11 -1.24 22.59
N TYR A 44 -0.77 -0.26 22.37
CA TYR A 44 -1.37 0.05 21.07
C TYR A 44 -1.24 1.51 20.65
N ARG A 45 -1.48 2.46 21.57
CA ARG A 45 -1.56 3.89 21.25
C ARG A 45 -0.93 4.75 22.35
N LEU A 46 -0.57 5.96 21.94
CA LEU A 46 -0.40 7.10 22.81
C LEU A 46 -1.73 7.86 22.88
N HIS A 47 -2.17 8.17 24.09
CA HIS A 47 -3.36 8.97 24.36
C HIS A 47 -3.01 10.12 25.30
N PHE A 48 -3.23 11.35 24.87
CA PHE A 48 -3.10 12.55 25.69
C PHE A 48 -4.47 13.20 25.88
N ARG A 49 -4.76 13.61 27.11
CA ARG A 49 -5.94 14.39 27.47
C ARG A 49 -5.53 15.62 28.27
N SER A 50 -5.87 16.81 27.79
CA SER A 50 -5.59 18.05 28.52
C SER A 50 -6.41 18.15 29.81
N GLN A 51 -5.85 18.85 30.78
CA GLN A 51 -6.56 19.31 31.98
C GLN A 51 -7.04 20.74 31.72
N PRO A 52 -8.35 20.97 31.48
CA PRO A 52 -8.88 22.31 31.22
C PRO A 52 -8.70 23.20 32.46
N SER A 53 -8.41 24.49 32.26
CA SER A 53 -8.23 25.46 33.36
C SER A 53 -9.56 25.93 33.94
N SER A 54 -10.63 25.82 33.16
CA SER A 54 -12.02 26.08 33.56
C SER A 54 -12.96 25.10 32.87
N ASP A 55 -14.16 24.89 33.41
CA ASP A 55 -15.19 24.00 32.81
C ASP A 55 -15.63 24.44 31.40
N LYS A 56 -15.28 25.67 30.98
CA LYS A 56 -15.59 26.21 29.65
C LYS A 56 -14.50 25.92 28.62
N ASP A 57 -13.30 25.50 29.05
CA ASP A 57 -12.20 25.25 28.14
C ASP A 57 -12.37 23.88 27.45
N PRO A 58 -12.21 23.80 26.12
CA PRO A 58 -12.33 22.54 25.42
C PRO A 58 -11.22 21.58 25.84
N VAL A 59 -11.58 20.32 26.09
CA VAL A 59 -10.61 19.25 26.34
C VAL A 59 -9.92 18.88 25.02
N VAL A 60 -8.60 19.02 24.99
CA VAL A 60 -7.76 18.59 23.87
C VAL A 60 -7.42 17.11 24.06
N ILE A 61 -7.80 16.30 23.07
CA ILE A 61 -7.45 14.88 23.00
C ILE A 61 -6.50 14.65 21.83
N VAL A 62 -5.40 13.97 22.08
CA VAL A 62 -4.51 13.45 21.04
C VAL A 62 -4.45 11.94 21.18
N ASP A 63 -5.04 11.24 20.23
CA ASP A 63 -4.96 9.79 20.12
C ASP A 63 -4.13 9.41 18.88
N CYS A 64 -3.13 8.55 19.07
CA CYS A 64 -2.20 8.14 18.03
C CYS A 64 -1.82 6.66 18.22
N PRO A 65 -2.27 5.75 17.32
CA PRO A 65 -1.76 4.39 17.28
C PRO A 65 -0.23 4.38 17.14
N LEU A 66 0.44 3.61 17.98
CA LEU A 66 1.90 3.55 18.03
C LEU A 66 2.51 3.03 16.71
N GLY A 67 1.78 2.22 15.94
CA GLY A 67 2.21 1.79 14.60
C GLY A 67 2.32 2.93 13.57
N ALA A 68 1.66 4.07 13.82
CA ALA A 68 1.77 5.29 13.02
C ALA A 68 3.02 6.11 13.34
N VAL A 69 3.73 5.82 14.43
CA VAL A 69 5.00 6.47 14.77
C VAL A 69 6.09 5.98 13.82
N SER A 70 6.82 6.92 13.21
CA SER A 70 7.97 6.63 12.35
C SER A 70 9.30 6.84 13.07
N ARG A 71 9.39 7.84 13.94
CA ARG A 71 10.61 8.21 14.66
C ARG A 71 10.28 8.96 15.95
N ILE A 72 11.11 8.77 16.97
CA ILE A 72 10.99 9.47 18.27
C ILE A 72 12.33 10.11 18.61
N GLU A 73 12.35 11.40 18.92
CA GLU A 73 13.55 12.16 19.26
C GLU A 73 13.40 12.87 20.62
N LYS A 74 14.49 12.98 21.37
CA LYS A 74 14.54 13.79 22.58
C LYS A 74 14.88 15.24 22.20
N VAL A 75 14.09 16.18 22.71
CA VAL A 75 14.33 17.61 22.55
C VAL A 75 14.88 18.18 23.85
N GLY A 76 15.96 18.97 23.75
CA GLY A 76 16.61 19.61 24.89
C GLY A 76 17.42 18.66 25.80
N GLY A 77 18.15 19.25 26.74
CA GLY A 77 19.05 18.55 27.66
C GLY A 77 19.19 19.28 28.99
N ALA A 78 20.21 18.93 29.78
CA ALA A 78 20.45 19.52 31.10
C ALA A 78 20.69 21.04 31.07
N SER A 79 21.11 21.59 29.92
CA SER A 79 21.33 23.02 29.72
C SER A 79 20.12 23.77 29.15
N SER A 80 19.02 23.08 28.85
CA SER A 80 17.81 23.70 28.28
C SER A 80 17.07 24.49 29.36
N ARG A 81 17.09 25.83 29.25
CA ARG A 81 16.46 26.75 30.22
C ARG A 81 15.17 27.41 29.72
N GLY A 82 14.81 27.20 28.45
CA GLY A 82 13.59 27.77 27.88
C GLY A 82 12.33 27.04 28.33
N GLU A 83 11.21 27.75 28.40
CA GLU A 83 9.91 27.11 28.63
C GLU A 83 9.61 26.10 27.52
N ASN A 84 9.10 24.92 27.88
CA ASN A 84 8.78 23.83 26.92
C ASN A 84 9.96 23.38 26.01
N SER A 85 11.20 23.66 26.43
CA SER A 85 12.41 23.34 25.65
C SER A 85 12.97 21.94 25.91
N TYR A 86 12.43 21.22 26.90
CA TYR A 86 12.79 19.86 27.28
C TYR A 86 11.61 18.92 27.01
N GLY A 87 11.75 17.96 26.10
CA GLY A 87 10.61 17.18 25.63
C GLY A 87 10.93 16.02 24.69
N ILE A 88 9.90 15.54 24.01
CA ILE A 88 9.93 14.46 23.03
C ILE A 88 9.20 14.94 21.76
N ASP A 89 9.85 14.77 20.61
CA ASP A 89 9.24 14.91 19.30
C ASP A 89 8.93 13.51 18.74
N ILE A 90 7.69 13.32 18.29
CA ILE A 90 7.18 12.08 17.70
C ILE A 90 6.79 12.38 16.25
N PHE A 91 7.54 11.82 15.31
CA PHE A 91 7.25 11.94 13.88
C PHE A 91 6.31 10.81 13.48
N CYS A 92 5.23 11.14 12.79
CA CYS A 92 4.21 10.16 12.41
C CYS A 92 4.14 9.99 10.88
N LYS A 93 3.65 8.80 10.47
CA LYS A 93 3.45 8.37 9.08
C LYS A 93 2.21 9.01 8.44
N ASP A 94 1.27 9.46 9.26
CA ASP A 94 -0.01 10.10 8.91
C ASP A 94 0.11 11.63 8.74
N MET A 95 1.24 12.10 8.18
CA MET A 95 1.49 13.50 7.82
C MET A 95 1.55 14.52 8.98
N ARG A 96 1.57 14.09 10.24
CA ARG A 96 1.75 14.97 11.42
C ARG A 96 3.05 14.68 12.19
N ASN A 97 3.40 15.61 13.08
CA ASN A 97 4.37 15.43 14.16
C ASN A 97 3.73 15.87 15.48
N LEU A 98 4.02 15.17 16.57
CA LEU A 98 3.52 15.49 17.91
C LEU A 98 4.70 15.89 18.79
N ARG A 99 4.54 16.96 19.59
CA ARG A 99 5.57 17.43 20.52
C ARG A 99 5.02 17.49 21.93
N PHE A 100 5.73 16.86 22.85
CA PHE A 100 5.39 16.84 24.27
C PHE A 100 6.55 17.40 25.09
N ALA A 101 6.31 18.46 25.86
CA ALA A 101 7.27 18.98 26.81
C ALA A 101 7.07 18.34 28.20
N HIS A 102 8.19 18.15 28.88
CA HIS A 102 8.29 17.52 30.19
C HIS A 102 9.03 18.46 31.14
N LYS A 103 8.69 18.38 32.44
CA LYS A 103 9.44 19.05 33.51
C LYS A 103 10.75 18.32 33.77
N GLN A 104 11.84 19.05 33.97
CA GLN A 104 13.15 18.42 34.22
C GLN A 104 13.20 17.78 35.62
N GLU A 105 12.51 18.39 36.60
CA GLU A 105 12.58 17.99 38.00
C GLU A 105 11.95 16.61 38.25
N ASN A 106 10.97 16.20 37.44
CA ASN A 106 10.24 14.94 37.65
C ASN A 106 10.81 13.74 36.86
N HIS A 107 11.87 13.96 36.07
CA HIS A 107 12.51 12.94 35.23
C HIS A 107 11.57 12.12 34.31
N SER A 108 10.34 12.59 34.06
CA SER A 108 9.29 11.84 33.35
C SER A 108 9.63 11.51 31.90
N ARG A 109 10.38 12.39 31.22
CA ARG A 109 10.80 12.21 29.82
C ARG A 109 11.49 10.87 29.58
N ARG A 110 12.30 10.40 30.54
CA ARG A 110 13.10 9.19 30.38
C ARG A 110 12.20 7.96 30.23
N THR A 111 11.28 7.76 31.17
CA THR A 111 10.41 6.57 31.17
C THR A 111 9.47 6.59 29.98
N VAL A 112 8.90 7.77 29.65
CA VAL A 112 8.02 7.95 28.48
C VAL A 112 8.77 7.61 27.19
N PHE A 113 9.98 8.13 27.01
CA PHE A 113 10.79 7.83 25.83
C PHE A 113 11.11 6.33 25.71
N GLU A 114 11.54 5.70 26.82
CA GLU A 114 11.83 4.25 26.85
C GLU A 114 10.60 3.41 26.49
N LYS A 115 9.42 3.79 27.01
CA LYS A 115 8.15 3.11 26.73
C LYS A 115 7.69 3.30 25.29
N LEU A 116 7.80 4.52 24.75
CA LEU A 116 7.49 4.75 23.33
C LEU A 116 8.42 3.97 22.40
N GLN A 117 9.72 3.93 22.68
CA GLN A 117 10.66 3.12 21.89
C GLN A 117 10.31 1.63 21.91
N LEU A 118 9.86 1.12 23.06
CA LEU A 118 9.50 -0.28 23.23
C LEU A 118 8.22 -0.65 22.46
N TYR A 119 7.15 0.15 22.61
CA TYR A 119 5.82 -0.20 22.11
C TYR A 119 5.48 0.39 20.72
N ALA A 120 6.20 1.42 20.26
CA ALA A 120 6.08 1.89 18.87
C ALA A 120 6.89 1.05 17.89
N PHE A 121 7.95 0.40 18.37
CA PHE A 121 8.81 -0.44 17.55
C PHE A 121 8.93 -1.87 18.10
N PRO A 122 7.80 -2.60 18.26
CA PRO A 122 7.81 -3.92 18.88
C PRO A 122 8.73 -4.92 18.17
N LEU A 123 8.77 -4.95 16.83
CA LEU A 123 9.62 -5.90 16.10
C LEU A 123 11.12 -5.63 16.35
N ALA A 124 11.52 -4.36 16.38
CA ALA A 124 12.90 -3.96 16.74
C ALA A 124 13.27 -4.32 18.20
N ASN A 125 12.27 -4.61 19.05
CA ASN A 125 12.44 -4.99 20.44
C ASN A 125 12.01 -6.44 20.72
N SER A 126 11.96 -7.30 19.70
CA SER A 126 11.57 -8.72 19.83
C SER A 126 10.20 -8.94 20.48
N GLN A 127 9.26 -8.02 20.25
CA GLN A 127 7.87 -8.09 20.67
C GLN A 127 6.95 -8.28 19.46
N GLN A 128 5.72 -8.72 19.72
CA GLN A 128 4.69 -8.85 18.70
C GLN A 128 3.96 -7.53 18.47
N LEU A 129 3.43 -7.36 17.25
CA LEU A 129 2.54 -6.25 16.92
C LEU A 129 1.20 -6.38 17.65
N PHE A 130 0.53 -5.25 17.91
CA PHE A 130 -0.74 -5.24 18.64
C PHE A 130 -1.85 -6.11 18.01
N ALA A 131 -1.83 -6.33 16.69
CA ALA A 131 -2.73 -7.23 15.99
C ALA A 131 -2.77 -8.68 16.51
N PHE A 132 -1.76 -9.11 17.30
CA PHE A 132 -1.73 -10.41 17.96
C PHE A 132 -2.24 -10.37 19.41
N ASN A 133 -2.32 -9.17 20.00
CA ASN A 133 -2.90 -8.95 21.32
C ASN A 133 -4.38 -8.59 21.25
N TYR A 134 -4.85 -8.04 20.13
CA TYR A 134 -6.21 -7.58 19.92
C TYR A 134 -7.21 -8.75 19.89
N LYS A 135 -8.29 -8.66 20.68
CA LYS A 135 -9.25 -9.76 20.93
C LYS A 135 -10.71 -9.40 20.69
N GLU A 136 -10.99 -8.27 20.05
CA GLU A 136 -12.38 -7.91 19.71
C GLU A 136 -12.94 -8.88 18.67
N ARG A 137 -14.24 -9.17 18.76
CA ARG A 137 -14.93 -10.07 17.83
C ARG A 137 -15.98 -9.30 17.06
N PHE A 138 -16.05 -9.55 15.77
CA PHE A 138 -17.03 -8.97 14.86
C PHE A 138 -17.97 -10.07 14.35
N PRO A 139 -19.21 -9.74 13.98
CA PRO A 139 -20.15 -10.71 13.41
C PRO A 139 -19.67 -11.32 12.09
N GLU A 140 -18.93 -10.53 11.30
CA GLU A 140 -18.39 -10.94 10.01
C GLU A 140 -16.89 -11.24 10.14
N ASP A 141 -16.46 -12.34 9.50
CA ASP A 141 -15.06 -12.70 9.39
C ASP A 141 -14.46 -12.12 8.10
N GLY A 142 -13.76 -11.00 8.23
CA GLY A 142 -13.09 -10.33 7.11
C GLY A 142 -12.07 -11.20 6.39
N TRP A 143 -11.51 -12.25 7.02
CA TRP A 143 -10.59 -13.18 6.34
C TRP A 143 -11.28 -14.00 5.24
N SER A 144 -12.60 -14.16 5.32
CA SER A 144 -13.39 -14.88 4.34
C SER A 144 -13.88 -14.03 3.17
N VAL A 145 -13.54 -12.73 3.13
CA VAL A 145 -14.05 -11.79 2.11
C VAL A 145 -13.60 -12.17 0.69
N TYR A 146 -12.40 -12.74 0.57
CA TYR A 146 -11.77 -13.11 -0.70
C TYR A 146 -11.53 -14.62 -0.79
N GLU A 147 -12.15 -15.26 -1.77
CA GLU A 147 -11.85 -16.65 -2.15
C GLU A 147 -11.34 -16.65 -3.61
N PRO A 148 -10.06 -16.99 -3.86
CA PRO A 148 -9.44 -16.84 -5.18
C PRO A 148 -10.18 -17.57 -6.31
N VAL A 149 -10.68 -18.78 -6.07
CA VAL A 149 -11.36 -19.56 -7.12
C VAL A 149 -12.73 -18.95 -7.44
N ALA A 150 -13.48 -18.51 -6.43
CA ALA A 150 -14.77 -17.86 -6.59
C ALA A 150 -14.62 -16.55 -7.36
N GLU A 151 -13.59 -15.75 -7.08
CA GLU A 151 -13.34 -14.50 -7.82
C GLU A 151 -12.98 -14.76 -9.28
N LEU A 152 -12.11 -15.74 -9.56
CA LEU A 152 -11.80 -16.15 -10.95
C LEU A 152 -13.06 -16.67 -11.68
N ARG A 153 -13.92 -17.42 -11.00
CA ARG A 153 -15.19 -17.89 -11.55
C ARG A 153 -16.20 -16.76 -11.77
N ARG A 154 -16.26 -15.76 -10.89
CA ARG A 154 -17.09 -14.55 -11.06
C ARG A 154 -16.73 -13.83 -12.35
N MET A 155 -15.43 -13.77 -12.68
CA MET A 155 -14.93 -13.22 -13.94
C MET A 155 -15.09 -14.17 -15.13
N GLY A 156 -15.71 -15.35 -14.95
CA GLY A 156 -16.03 -16.28 -16.03
C GLY A 156 -14.89 -17.21 -16.45
N VAL A 157 -13.79 -17.31 -15.69
CA VAL A 157 -12.73 -18.30 -15.97
C VAL A 157 -13.30 -19.72 -15.81
N ASN A 158 -12.98 -20.63 -16.73
CA ASN A 158 -13.55 -21.98 -16.82
C ASN A 158 -15.08 -21.99 -16.95
N SER A 159 -15.69 -20.97 -17.57
CA SER A 159 -17.13 -20.97 -17.87
C SER A 159 -17.39 -21.50 -19.28
N ALA A 160 -18.62 -21.96 -19.55
CA ALA A 160 -18.99 -22.46 -20.88
C ALA A 160 -18.77 -21.42 -22.00
N ASN A 161 -18.82 -20.12 -21.66
CA ASN A 161 -18.63 -19.01 -22.61
C ASN A 161 -17.17 -18.50 -22.65
N ASN A 162 -16.29 -19.02 -21.79
CA ASN A 162 -14.88 -18.65 -21.73
C ASN A 162 -14.04 -19.85 -21.27
N ASP A 163 -13.59 -20.60 -22.27
CA ASP A 163 -12.75 -21.79 -22.13
C ASP A 163 -11.30 -21.54 -22.59
N THR A 164 -10.87 -20.28 -22.69
CA THR A 164 -9.49 -19.93 -23.13
C THR A 164 -8.51 -19.77 -21.96
N TRP A 165 -9.02 -19.70 -20.73
CA TRP A 165 -8.24 -19.60 -19.49
C TRP A 165 -8.56 -20.74 -18.53
N ARG A 166 -7.54 -21.25 -17.83
CA ARG A 166 -7.69 -22.29 -16.81
C ARG A 166 -7.20 -21.85 -15.45
N ILE A 167 -7.91 -22.27 -14.40
CA ILE A 167 -7.45 -22.16 -13.02
C ILE A 167 -6.39 -23.24 -12.75
N THR A 168 -5.27 -22.87 -12.15
CA THR A 168 -4.19 -23.78 -11.76
C THR A 168 -3.82 -23.60 -10.28
N ARG A 169 -3.42 -24.70 -9.64
CA ARG A 169 -2.89 -24.76 -8.26
C ARG A 169 -1.42 -25.17 -8.23
N ILE A 170 -0.70 -24.98 -9.35
CA ILE A 170 0.71 -25.35 -9.49
C ILE A 170 1.64 -24.61 -8.49
N ASN A 171 1.15 -23.54 -7.85
CA ASN A 171 1.86 -22.76 -6.85
C ASN A 171 1.23 -22.87 -5.45
N ASP A 172 0.45 -23.91 -5.16
CA ASP A 172 -0.18 -24.12 -3.85
C ASP A 172 0.81 -24.13 -2.67
N LYS A 173 2.04 -24.60 -2.92
CA LYS A 173 3.17 -24.60 -1.99
C LYS A 173 4.13 -23.43 -2.17
N TYR A 174 3.81 -22.48 -3.05
CA TYR A 174 4.62 -21.30 -3.34
C TYR A 174 6.02 -21.62 -3.89
N GLU A 175 6.20 -22.78 -4.53
CA GLU A 175 7.49 -23.28 -5.02
C GLU A 175 7.92 -22.65 -6.36
N ILE A 176 6.96 -22.23 -7.20
CA ILE A 176 7.29 -21.56 -8.47
C ILE A 176 7.56 -20.09 -8.24
N CYS A 177 6.68 -19.42 -7.50
CA CYS A 177 6.82 -18.01 -7.17
C CYS A 177 6.31 -17.77 -5.75
N ASP A 178 7.24 -17.52 -4.84
CA ASP A 178 6.98 -17.36 -3.41
C ASP A 178 6.22 -16.08 -3.03
N SER A 179 6.23 -15.11 -3.94
CA SER A 179 5.58 -13.80 -3.79
C SER A 179 4.26 -13.69 -4.56
N TYR A 180 3.80 -14.78 -5.20
CA TYR A 180 2.50 -14.88 -5.86
C TYR A 180 1.51 -15.65 -5.00
N PRO A 181 0.20 -15.54 -5.31
CA PRO A 181 -0.81 -16.34 -4.63
C PRO A 181 -0.66 -17.84 -4.96
N SER A 182 -1.34 -18.67 -4.18
CA SER A 182 -1.40 -20.13 -4.36
C SER A 182 -2.23 -20.57 -5.58
N VAL A 183 -3.20 -19.76 -6.01
CA VAL A 183 -4.13 -20.03 -7.11
C VAL A 183 -3.96 -19.00 -8.22
N TRP A 184 -3.79 -19.46 -9.46
CA TRP A 184 -3.65 -18.60 -10.64
C TRP A 184 -4.70 -18.93 -11.70
N ALA A 185 -4.92 -17.99 -12.62
CA ALA A 185 -5.46 -18.29 -13.93
C ALA A 185 -4.42 -17.99 -15.02
N VAL A 186 -4.26 -18.95 -15.93
CA VAL A 186 -3.26 -18.97 -17.02
C VAL A 186 -3.96 -19.37 -18.33
N PRO A 187 -3.39 -19.09 -19.51
CA PRO A 187 -3.98 -19.56 -20.78
C PRO A 187 -4.18 -21.08 -20.75
N LYS A 188 -5.32 -21.57 -21.23
CA LYS A 188 -5.68 -23.00 -21.15
C LYS A 188 -4.66 -23.89 -21.86
N THR A 189 -4.10 -23.41 -22.97
CA THR A 189 -3.08 -24.09 -23.78
C THR A 189 -1.73 -24.20 -23.07
N ALA A 190 -1.44 -23.33 -22.10
CA ALA A 190 -0.17 -23.34 -21.38
C ALA A 190 -0.08 -24.54 -20.42
N LYS A 191 0.82 -25.48 -20.71
CA LYS A 191 1.12 -26.64 -19.86
C LYS A 191 2.05 -26.26 -18.71
N ASP A 192 2.05 -27.06 -17.65
CA ASP A 192 2.80 -26.78 -16.42
C ASP A 192 4.33 -26.69 -16.63
N ASP A 193 4.91 -27.47 -17.55
CA ASP A 193 6.33 -27.38 -17.88
C ASP A 193 6.69 -26.06 -18.59
N LEU A 194 5.80 -25.56 -19.45
CA LEU A 194 5.97 -24.26 -20.09
C LEU A 194 5.93 -23.16 -19.03
N ILE A 195 4.95 -23.21 -18.13
CA ILE A 195 4.78 -22.27 -17.01
C ILE A 195 6.06 -22.15 -16.17
N ARG A 196 6.72 -23.28 -15.85
CA ARG A 196 7.99 -23.27 -15.09
C ARG A 196 9.13 -22.60 -15.86
N GLN A 197 9.20 -22.81 -17.17
CA GLN A 197 10.22 -22.17 -18.01
C GLN A 197 10.01 -20.65 -18.12
N VAL A 198 8.76 -20.22 -18.30
CA VAL A 198 8.37 -18.80 -18.33
C VAL A 198 8.73 -18.13 -17.00
N ALA A 199 8.39 -18.78 -15.88
CA ALA A 199 8.71 -18.29 -14.56
C ALA A 199 10.23 -18.03 -14.42
N ASN A 200 11.09 -18.93 -14.87
CA ASN A 200 12.54 -18.75 -14.79
C ASN A 200 13.09 -17.57 -15.60
N PHE A 201 12.34 -17.06 -16.58
CA PHE A 201 12.72 -15.89 -17.37
C PHE A 201 12.16 -14.58 -16.81
N ARG A 202 11.24 -14.64 -15.85
CA ARG A 202 10.59 -13.47 -15.25
C ARG A 202 11.22 -13.20 -13.89
N SER A 203 11.57 -11.94 -13.61
CA SER A 203 12.24 -11.56 -12.36
C SER A 203 11.47 -12.05 -11.12
N ARG A 204 12.14 -12.78 -10.23
CA ARG A 204 11.53 -13.40 -9.03
C ARG A 204 10.41 -14.40 -9.36
N ASN A 205 10.46 -14.97 -10.56
CA ASN A 205 9.52 -15.97 -11.05
C ASN A 205 8.07 -15.49 -11.18
N ARG A 206 7.86 -14.17 -11.22
CA ARG A 206 6.54 -13.53 -11.33
C ARG A 206 6.10 -13.47 -12.79
N LEU A 207 5.76 -14.63 -13.33
CA LEU A 207 5.26 -14.80 -14.69
C LEU A 207 3.92 -14.09 -14.95
N PRO A 208 3.52 -13.89 -16.22
CA PRO A 208 2.23 -13.32 -16.56
C PRO A 208 1.07 -14.22 -16.12
N VAL A 209 0.18 -13.69 -15.28
CA VAL A 209 -1.05 -14.35 -14.81
C VAL A 209 -2.22 -13.40 -14.88
N LEU A 210 -3.44 -13.94 -14.99
CA LEU A 210 -4.67 -13.17 -15.17
C LEU A 210 -5.02 -12.32 -13.93
N CYS A 211 -5.26 -11.03 -14.15
CA CYS A 211 -5.86 -10.14 -13.15
C CYS A 211 -7.37 -10.04 -13.34
N TRP A 212 -7.80 -9.82 -14.58
CA TRP A 212 -9.18 -9.54 -14.95
C TRP A 212 -9.45 -9.89 -16.41
N ILE A 213 -10.69 -10.23 -16.73
CA ILE A 213 -11.14 -10.49 -18.10
C ILE A 213 -12.46 -9.78 -18.38
N HIS A 214 -12.54 -9.18 -19.56
CA HIS A 214 -13.72 -8.45 -20.00
C HIS A 214 -14.89 -9.42 -20.28
N PRO A 215 -16.08 -9.20 -19.71
CA PRO A 215 -17.18 -10.19 -19.75
C PRO A 215 -17.75 -10.46 -21.15
N LYS A 216 -17.51 -9.56 -22.12
CA LYS A 216 -17.98 -9.71 -23.52
C LYS A 216 -16.86 -9.99 -24.51
N SER A 217 -15.91 -9.05 -24.67
CA SER A 217 -14.81 -9.21 -25.63
C SER A 217 -13.75 -10.23 -25.25
N LEU A 218 -13.73 -10.71 -24.00
CA LEU A 218 -12.69 -11.60 -23.47
C LEU A 218 -11.27 -11.00 -23.50
N ALA A 219 -11.14 -9.70 -23.71
CA ALA A 219 -9.87 -8.98 -23.56
C ALA A 219 -9.42 -9.03 -22.09
N THR A 220 -8.14 -9.28 -21.85
CA THR A 220 -7.62 -9.60 -20.50
C THR A 220 -6.62 -8.57 -20.01
N ILE A 221 -6.59 -8.35 -18.70
CA ILE A 221 -5.47 -7.72 -18.02
C ILE A 221 -4.68 -8.84 -17.35
N THR A 222 -3.40 -8.94 -17.68
CA THR A 222 -2.45 -9.86 -17.02
C THR A 222 -1.33 -9.07 -16.37
N ARG A 223 -0.72 -9.62 -15.32
CA ARG A 223 0.39 -8.98 -14.60
C ARG A 223 1.62 -9.86 -14.46
N CYS A 224 2.79 -9.24 -14.47
CA CYS A 224 4.07 -9.89 -14.22
C CYS A 224 5.15 -8.93 -13.70
N SER A 225 6.34 -9.49 -13.48
CA SER A 225 7.60 -8.74 -13.39
C SER A 225 8.26 -8.57 -14.77
N GLN A 226 9.31 -7.76 -14.84
CA GLN A 226 10.14 -7.63 -16.04
C GLN A 226 10.74 -8.97 -16.52
N PRO A 227 10.99 -9.12 -17.83
CA PRO A 227 11.77 -10.22 -18.37
C PRO A 227 13.27 -10.06 -18.08
N LEU A 228 13.99 -11.18 -17.97
CA LEU A 228 15.43 -11.26 -17.66
C LEU A 228 16.29 -11.24 -18.94
N VAL A 229 16.09 -10.20 -19.76
CA VAL A 229 16.76 -10.02 -21.07
C VAL A 229 18.26 -9.75 -20.91
N GLY A 230 18.62 -8.85 -19.99
CA GLY A 230 19.98 -8.41 -19.76
C GLY A 230 20.63 -7.66 -20.93
N VAL A 231 21.90 -7.30 -20.75
CA VAL A 231 22.70 -6.59 -21.76
C VAL A 231 22.90 -7.40 -23.04
N SER A 232 22.95 -8.73 -22.93
CA SER A 232 23.17 -9.64 -24.05
C SER A 232 21.92 -9.89 -24.89
N GLY A 233 20.77 -9.27 -24.56
CA GLY A 233 19.55 -9.45 -25.33
C GLY A 233 19.00 -10.87 -25.29
N LYS A 234 19.08 -11.55 -24.14
CA LYS A 234 18.57 -12.93 -23.99
C LYS A 234 17.09 -12.97 -24.33
N ARG A 235 16.73 -14.00 -25.07
CA ARG A 235 15.36 -14.36 -25.43
C ARG A 235 14.96 -15.64 -24.72
N ASN A 236 13.66 -15.87 -24.63
CA ASN A 236 13.11 -17.08 -24.06
C ASN A 236 11.88 -17.50 -24.87
N GLU A 237 12.03 -18.57 -25.65
CA GLU A 237 10.97 -19.08 -26.52
C GLU A 237 9.71 -19.46 -25.75
N ALA A 238 9.86 -19.96 -24.51
CA ALA A 238 8.72 -20.29 -23.66
C ALA A 238 7.93 -19.04 -23.25
N ASP A 239 8.59 -17.95 -22.85
CA ASP A 239 7.94 -16.66 -22.54
C ASP A 239 7.27 -16.05 -23.78
N GLU A 240 7.97 -16.03 -24.92
CA GLU A 240 7.41 -15.54 -26.19
C GLU A 240 6.17 -16.35 -26.61
N THR A 241 6.22 -17.68 -26.50
CA THR A 241 5.07 -18.57 -26.75
C THR A 241 3.93 -18.31 -25.78
N TYR A 242 4.24 -18.12 -24.50
CA TYR A 242 3.24 -17.86 -23.47
C TYR A 242 2.54 -16.52 -23.68
N ILE A 243 3.27 -15.48 -24.08
CA ILE A 243 2.71 -14.18 -24.45
C ILE A 243 1.78 -14.31 -25.68
N ASN A 244 2.16 -15.12 -26.68
CA ASN A 244 1.27 -15.43 -27.80
C ASN A 244 0.00 -16.15 -27.37
N TYR A 245 0.06 -17.07 -26.40
CA TYR A 245 -1.16 -17.71 -25.86
C TYR A 245 -2.11 -16.71 -25.17
N ILE A 246 -1.60 -15.66 -24.54
CA ILE A 246 -2.44 -14.59 -23.96
C ILE A 246 -3.15 -13.80 -25.07
N MET A 247 -2.42 -13.51 -26.15
CA MET A 247 -2.98 -12.84 -27.33
C MET A 247 -4.06 -13.71 -27.99
N GLU A 248 -3.77 -14.98 -28.29
CA GLU A 248 -4.68 -15.93 -28.93
C GLU A 248 -5.92 -16.25 -28.07
N ALA A 249 -5.83 -16.11 -26.75
CA ALA A 249 -6.98 -16.26 -25.86
C ALA A 249 -8.06 -15.18 -26.08
N ASN A 250 -7.75 -14.11 -26.80
CA ASN A 250 -8.68 -13.06 -27.22
C ASN A 250 -8.87 -13.07 -28.74
N ALA A 251 -9.98 -13.65 -29.19
CA ALA A 251 -10.31 -13.76 -30.61
C ALA A 251 -10.64 -12.41 -31.31
N GLN A 252 -10.72 -11.30 -30.56
CA GLN A 252 -11.09 -9.99 -31.10
C GLN A 252 -9.88 -9.14 -31.57
N SER A 253 -8.65 -9.57 -31.29
CA SER A 253 -7.45 -8.82 -31.66
C SER A 253 -6.31 -9.76 -32.05
N ASP A 254 -5.58 -9.38 -33.10
CA ASP A 254 -4.34 -10.02 -33.54
C ASP A 254 -3.09 -9.39 -32.90
N LYS A 255 -3.28 -8.47 -31.95
CA LYS A 255 -2.23 -7.76 -31.22
C LYS A 255 -2.42 -7.83 -29.71
N LEU A 256 -1.33 -7.60 -28.99
CA LEU A 256 -1.29 -7.50 -27.53
C LEU A 256 -0.54 -6.23 -27.13
N SER A 257 -1.05 -5.48 -26.15
CA SER A 257 -0.31 -4.33 -25.60
C SER A 257 0.45 -4.73 -24.33
N ILE A 258 1.72 -4.35 -24.23
CA ILE A 258 2.49 -4.43 -22.98
C ILE A 258 2.66 -3.03 -22.41
N PHE A 259 2.25 -2.84 -21.16
CA PHE A 259 2.45 -1.62 -20.41
C PHE A 259 3.54 -1.83 -19.35
N ASP A 260 4.72 -1.27 -19.64
CA ASP A 260 5.78 -1.14 -18.64
C ASP A 260 5.55 0.16 -17.86
N ALA A 261 5.30 0.03 -16.55
CA ALA A 261 5.03 1.17 -15.70
C ALA A 261 6.19 2.17 -15.63
N ARG A 262 7.41 1.75 -15.94
CA ARG A 262 8.63 2.54 -15.73
C ARG A 262 8.79 3.65 -16.79
N PRO A 263 9.57 4.69 -16.47
CA PRO A 263 10.22 5.48 -17.52
C PRO A 263 11.18 4.61 -18.34
N ASN A 264 11.27 4.87 -19.64
CA ASN A 264 12.14 4.11 -20.55
C ASN A 264 13.60 4.08 -20.06
N ALA A 265 14.15 5.21 -19.60
CA ALA A 265 15.50 5.27 -19.04
C ALA A 265 15.72 4.29 -17.88
N ASN A 266 14.71 4.11 -17.02
CA ASN A 266 14.79 3.16 -15.90
C ASN A 266 14.69 1.71 -16.40
N ALA A 267 13.91 1.44 -17.44
CA ALA A 267 13.85 0.11 -18.06
C ALA A 267 15.19 -0.27 -18.71
N ILE A 268 15.83 0.68 -19.40
CA ILE A 268 17.20 0.52 -19.94
C ILE A 268 18.21 0.26 -18.80
N ALA A 269 18.14 1.03 -17.71
CA ALA A 269 19.01 0.80 -16.55
C ALA A 269 18.79 -0.59 -15.90
N ASN A 270 17.56 -1.12 -15.91
CA ASN A 270 17.29 -2.48 -15.46
C ASN A 270 17.82 -3.53 -16.44
N LYS A 271 17.76 -3.28 -17.76
CA LYS A 271 18.38 -4.13 -18.78
C LYS A 271 19.88 -4.27 -18.54
N ALA A 272 20.55 -3.17 -18.18
CA ALA A 272 21.96 -3.19 -17.78
C ALA A 272 22.25 -4.07 -16.55
N LYS A 273 21.27 -4.28 -15.67
CA LYS A 273 21.36 -5.09 -14.44
C LYS A 273 20.83 -6.53 -14.59
N GLY A 274 20.55 -6.98 -15.82
CA GLY A 274 20.06 -8.33 -16.09
C GLY A 274 18.54 -8.46 -16.23
N GLY A 275 17.77 -7.42 -15.94
CA GLY A 275 16.33 -7.34 -16.25
C GLY A 275 16.10 -6.89 -17.69
N GLY A 276 15.06 -6.10 -17.94
CA GLY A 276 14.80 -5.52 -19.27
C GLY A 276 13.33 -5.34 -19.57
N TYR A 277 13.01 -5.38 -20.87
CA TYR A 277 11.68 -5.23 -21.43
C TYR A 277 11.61 -6.00 -22.75
N GLU A 278 10.40 -6.31 -23.18
CA GLU A 278 10.05 -7.05 -24.38
C GLU A 278 10.38 -6.24 -25.64
N SER A 279 11.32 -6.70 -26.47
CA SER A 279 11.66 -6.04 -27.74
C SER A 279 10.73 -6.47 -28.87
N GLU A 280 10.40 -5.55 -29.78
CA GLU A 280 9.54 -5.80 -30.95
C GLU A 280 10.07 -6.94 -31.86
N ASP A 281 11.39 -7.14 -31.92
CA ASP A 281 12.01 -8.24 -32.69
C ASP A 281 11.74 -9.63 -32.08
N ALA A 282 11.57 -9.70 -30.76
CA ALA A 282 11.40 -10.95 -30.02
C ALA A 282 9.90 -11.27 -29.83
N TYR A 283 9.10 -10.25 -29.51
CA TYR A 283 7.68 -10.37 -29.25
C TYR A 283 6.90 -9.79 -30.43
N LYS A 284 6.60 -10.67 -31.40
CA LYS A 284 5.82 -10.29 -32.59
C LYS A 284 4.39 -9.91 -32.20
N ASN A 285 3.80 -8.96 -32.93
CA ASN A 285 2.44 -8.46 -32.70
C ASN A 285 2.19 -7.87 -31.29
N VAL A 286 3.26 -7.48 -30.61
CA VAL A 286 3.21 -6.82 -29.31
C VAL A 286 3.52 -5.33 -29.45
N GLU A 287 2.69 -4.49 -28.83
CA GLU A 287 2.90 -3.04 -28.71
C GLU A 287 3.39 -2.70 -27.29
N LEU A 288 4.68 -2.39 -27.12
CA LEU A 288 5.23 -1.98 -25.82
C LEU A 288 5.06 -0.47 -25.58
N THR A 289 4.59 -0.11 -24.40
CA THR A 289 4.39 1.26 -23.95
C THR A 289 4.99 1.50 -22.57
N PHE A 290 5.80 2.55 -22.44
CA PHE A 290 6.27 3.06 -21.15
C PHE A 290 5.28 4.09 -20.55
N LEU A 291 5.06 4.03 -19.23
CA LEU A 291 4.09 4.88 -18.52
C LEU A 291 4.72 5.96 -17.64
N ASP A 292 6.06 6.03 -17.57
CA ASP A 292 6.82 7.08 -16.86
C ASP A 292 6.54 7.18 -15.34
N ILE A 293 6.10 6.09 -14.70
CA ILE A 293 5.88 6.02 -13.25
C ILE A 293 7.19 5.67 -12.54
N HIS A 294 7.69 6.65 -11.78
CA HIS A 294 8.99 6.59 -11.12
C HIS A 294 9.04 5.53 -10.00
N ASN A 295 10.24 5.25 -9.49
CA ASN A 295 10.45 4.23 -8.46
C ASN A 295 10.06 4.71 -7.05
N ILE A 296 10.09 3.79 -6.09
CA ILE A 296 9.72 4.00 -4.69
C ILE A 296 10.49 5.15 -4.01
N HIS A 297 11.75 5.39 -4.38
CA HIS A 297 12.56 6.45 -3.77
C HIS A 297 12.07 7.84 -4.17
N VAL A 298 11.66 8.00 -5.44
CA VAL A 298 11.07 9.26 -5.93
C VAL A 298 9.72 9.52 -5.25
N MET A 299 8.89 8.49 -5.07
CA MET A 299 7.59 8.63 -4.40
C MET A 299 7.72 8.97 -2.92
N ARG A 300 8.70 8.36 -2.22
CA ARG A 300 9.03 8.72 -0.83
C ARG A 300 9.43 10.19 -0.72
N GLU A 301 10.32 10.65 -1.59
CA GLU A 301 10.80 12.03 -1.56
C GLU A 301 9.68 13.03 -1.88
N SER A 302 8.79 12.69 -2.83
CA SER A 302 7.61 13.50 -3.14
C SER A 302 6.69 13.67 -1.92
N LEU A 303 6.39 12.59 -1.19
CA LEU A 303 5.57 12.68 0.02
C LEU A 303 6.27 13.45 1.15
N ARG A 304 7.58 13.31 1.30
CA ARG A 304 8.37 14.07 2.29
C ARG A 304 8.20 15.58 2.06
N LYS A 305 8.37 16.04 0.81
CA LYS A 305 8.15 17.44 0.44
C LYS A 305 6.70 17.88 0.66
N LEU A 306 5.73 17.02 0.33
CA LEU A 306 4.31 17.32 0.58
C LEU A 306 4.01 17.50 2.07
N LYS A 307 4.58 16.67 2.93
CA LYS A 307 4.42 16.80 4.39
C LYS A 307 4.91 18.15 4.90
N GLU A 308 6.07 18.60 4.40
CA GLU A 308 6.69 19.86 4.84
C GLU A 308 5.85 21.09 4.51
N ILE A 309 5.09 21.07 3.42
CA ILE A 309 4.25 22.22 3.04
C ILE A 309 2.84 22.15 3.64
N CYS A 310 2.39 20.97 4.08
CA CYS A 310 1.05 20.76 4.65
C CYS A 310 1.02 20.87 6.18
N PHE A 311 2.11 20.56 6.87
CA PHE A 311 2.14 20.51 8.34
C PHE A 311 3.35 21.26 8.91
N PRO A 312 3.17 22.11 9.95
CA PRO A 312 1.91 22.35 10.67
C PRO A 312 0.94 23.31 9.97
N ALA A 313 1.46 24.29 9.23
CA ALA A 313 0.66 25.32 8.56
C ALA A 313 1.16 25.53 7.13
N SER A 314 0.24 25.84 6.22
CA SER A 314 0.54 26.18 4.83
C SER A 314 0.86 27.67 4.67
N ASP A 315 1.72 27.99 3.71
CA ASP A 315 1.86 29.36 3.19
C ASP A 315 0.91 29.52 1.99
N ASP A 316 -0.25 30.14 2.23
CA ASP A 316 -1.31 30.29 1.23
C ASP A 316 -0.87 31.11 0.01
N GLN A 317 0.11 32.03 0.15
CA GLN A 317 0.59 32.84 -0.97
C GLN A 317 1.39 32.04 -1.99
N LYS A 318 2.08 30.98 -1.53
CA LYS A 318 2.95 30.14 -2.36
C LYS A 318 2.41 28.72 -2.52
N TRP A 319 1.17 28.46 -2.08
CA TRP A 319 0.61 27.11 -2.02
C TRP A 319 0.73 26.34 -3.33
N LEU A 320 0.31 26.93 -4.46
CA LEU A 320 0.31 26.24 -5.75
C LEU A 320 1.73 25.87 -6.23
N SER A 321 2.69 26.79 -6.13
CA SER A 321 4.08 26.53 -6.53
C SER A 321 4.78 25.58 -5.56
N ALA A 322 4.46 25.66 -4.26
CA ALA A 322 4.91 24.72 -3.25
C ALA A 322 4.41 23.31 -3.57
N VAL A 323 3.11 23.12 -3.81
CA VAL A 323 2.52 21.82 -4.21
C VAL A 323 3.15 21.31 -5.50
N GLU A 324 3.30 22.15 -6.52
CA GLU A 324 3.96 21.77 -7.78
C GLU A 324 5.38 21.24 -7.54
N SER A 325 6.16 21.89 -6.67
CA SER A 325 7.55 21.48 -6.36
C SER A 325 7.67 20.11 -5.67
N THR A 326 6.58 19.61 -5.07
CA THR A 326 6.52 18.26 -4.48
C THR A 326 6.41 17.17 -5.55
N LEU A 327 5.89 17.52 -6.73
CA LEU A 327 5.50 16.61 -7.81
C LEU A 327 4.44 15.55 -7.44
N TRP A 328 3.83 15.63 -6.25
CA TRP A 328 2.87 14.60 -5.79
C TRP A 328 1.72 14.41 -6.78
N LEU A 329 1.03 15.50 -7.14
CA LEU A 329 -0.07 15.46 -8.10
C LEU A 329 0.38 15.06 -9.50
N LYS A 330 1.64 15.32 -9.88
CA LYS A 330 2.20 14.82 -11.15
C LYS A 330 2.32 13.30 -11.12
N HIS A 331 2.75 12.72 -10.00
CA HIS A 331 2.81 11.27 -9.85
C HIS A 331 1.42 10.61 -9.82
N ILE A 332 0.45 11.20 -9.09
CA ILE A 332 -0.95 10.75 -9.09
C ILE A 332 -1.53 10.79 -10.51
N LYS A 333 -1.29 11.88 -11.26
CA LYS A 333 -1.67 11.99 -12.67
C LYS A 333 -1.07 10.87 -13.52
N CYS A 334 0.23 10.60 -13.42
CA CYS A 334 0.89 9.56 -14.21
C CYS A 334 0.30 8.17 -13.93
N ILE A 335 0.00 7.85 -12.67
CA ILE A 335 -0.61 6.57 -12.27
C ILE A 335 -2.02 6.45 -12.87
N LEU A 336 -2.88 7.46 -12.67
CA LEU A 336 -4.24 7.48 -13.22
C LEU A 336 -4.25 7.43 -14.75
N ALA A 337 -3.38 8.20 -15.41
CA ALA A 337 -3.25 8.18 -16.86
C ALA A 337 -2.81 6.80 -17.37
N GLY A 338 -1.88 6.13 -16.67
CA GLY A 338 -1.50 4.76 -16.99
C GLY A 338 -2.67 3.78 -16.89
N ALA A 339 -3.46 3.86 -15.82
CA ALA A 339 -4.66 3.04 -15.65
C ALA A 339 -5.69 3.31 -16.75
N VAL A 340 -5.96 4.58 -17.10
CA VAL A 340 -6.89 4.94 -18.18
C VAL A 340 -6.41 4.41 -19.54
N ARG A 341 -5.10 4.43 -19.82
CA ARG A 341 -4.56 3.83 -21.06
C ARG A 341 -4.78 2.32 -21.12
N ILE A 342 -4.66 1.62 -19.99
CA ILE A 342 -5.00 0.19 -19.89
C ILE A 342 -6.49 -0.02 -20.19
N VAL A 343 -7.36 0.77 -19.55
CA VAL A 343 -8.82 0.70 -19.76
C VAL A 343 -9.18 0.94 -21.23
N ASP A 344 -8.57 1.92 -21.89
CA ASP A 344 -8.82 2.23 -23.29
C ASP A 344 -8.47 1.06 -24.24
N ARG A 345 -7.33 0.38 -24.00
CA ARG A 345 -6.96 -0.82 -24.77
C ARG A 345 -7.97 -1.95 -24.60
N ILE A 346 -8.47 -2.13 -23.38
CA ILE A 346 -9.40 -3.20 -23.05
C ILE A 346 -10.83 -2.90 -23.57
N GLU A 347 -11.38 -1.75 -23.20
CA GLU A 347 -12.78 -1.40 -23.45
C GLU A 347 -13.00 -0.91 -24.88
N ASN A 348 -12.13 -0.04 -25.40
CA ASN A 348 -12.37 0.57 -26.71
C ASN A 348 -11.71 -0.22 -27.84
N MET A 349 -10.49 -0.72 -27.62
CA MET A 349 -9.76 -1.46 -28.67
C MET A 349 -9.95 -2.98 -28.60
N ARG A 350 -10.62 -3.49 -27.56
CA ARG A 350 -10.86 -4.93 -27.34
C ARG A 350 -9.56 -5.76 -27.38
N MET A 351 -8.46 -5.17 -26.92
CA MET A 351 -7.11 -5.74 -26.96
C MET A 351 -6.68 -6.19 -25.57
N SER A 352 -6.10 -7.39 -25.45
CA SER A 352 -5.53 -7.87 -24.19
C SER A 352 -4.27 -7.09 -23.84
N VAL A 353 -3.97 -6.98 -22.55
CA VAL A 353 -2.81 -6.26 -22.05
C VAL A 353 -2.00 -7.09 -21.05
N VAL A 354 -0.69 -6.87 -21.05
CA VAL A 354 0.23 -7.32 -19.99
C VAL A 354 0.78 -6.08 -19.28
N VAL A 355 0.67 -6.04 -17.97
CA VAL A 355 1.15 -4.93 -17.14
C VAL A 355 2.30 -5.39 -16.28
N HIS A 356 3.44 -4.72 -16.36
CA HIS A 356 4.58 -5.01 -15.50
C HIS A 356 5.35 -3.75 -15.12
N CYS A 357 6.33 -3.92 -14.25
CA CYS A 357 7.34 -2.91 -13.96
C CYS A 357 8.68 -3.62 -13.76
N SER A 358 9.48 -3.29 -12.73
CA SER A 358 10.64 -4.09 -12.35
C SER A 358 10.20 -5.40 -11.67
N ASP A 359 9.81 -5.34 -10.39
CA ASP A 359 9.43 -6.55 -9.63
C ASP A 359 7.95 -6.94 -9.76
N GLY A 360 7.07 -6.09 -10.30
CA GLY A 360 5.67 -6.46 -10.53
C GLY A 360 4.75 -6.44 -9.30
N TRP A 361 5.14 -5.78 -8.20
CA TRP A 361 4.34 -5.71 -6.95
C TRP A 361 4.03 -4.29 -6.43
N ASP A 362 4.60 -3.24 -7.04
CA ASP A 362 4.37 -1.85 -6.63
C ASP A 362 3.46 -1.15 -7.66
N ARG A 363 4.07 -0.57 -8.70
CA ARG A 363 3.36 0.14 -9.78
C ARG A 363 2.40 -0.74 -10.55
N THR A 364 2.75 -2.02 -10.72
CA THR A 364 1.87 -2.99 -11.35
C THR A 364 0.58 -3.17 -10.56
N SER A 365 0.65 -3.30 -9.24
CA SER A 365 -0.54 -3.38 -8.38
C SER A 365 -1.38 -2.11 -8.43
N GLN A 366 -0.74 -0.93 -8.47
CA GLN A 366 -1.45 0.35 -8.67
C GLN A 366 -2.25 0.35 -9.99
N LEU A 367 -1.59 -0.02 -11.09
CA LEU A 367 -2.18 0.01 -12.43
C LEU A 367 -3.29 -1.01 -12.62
N THR A 368 -3.07 -2.27 -12.21
CA THR A 368 -4.08 -3.32 -12.39
C THR A 368 -5.29 -3.05 -11.51
N ALA A 369 -5.10 -2.69 -10.24
CA ALA A 369 -6.21 -2.41 -9.34
C ALA A 369 -7.05 -1.20 -9.80
N LEU A 370 -6.40 -0.12 -10.25
CA LEU A 370 -7.13 1.06 -10.76
C LEU A 370 -7.85 0.76 -12.07
N ALA A 371 -7.22 0.04 -13.01
CA ALA A 371 -7.90 -0.35 -14.26
C ALA A 371 -9.11 -1.24 -13.98
N MET A 372 -8.98 -2.20 -13.07
CA MET A 372 -10.07 -3.08 -12.62
C MET A 372 -11.21 -2.30 -11.96
N LEU A 373 -10.90 -1.32 -11.10
CA LEU A 373 -11.90 -0.44 -10.48
C LEU A 373 -12.69 0.37 -11.53
N LEU A 374 -12.01 0.84 -12.57
CA LEU A 374 -12.64 1.59 -13.66
C LEU A 374 -13.52 0.69 -14.55
N LEU A 375 -13.07 -0.54 -14.84
CA LEU A 375 -13.76 -1.47 -15.75
C LEU A 375 -14.91 -2.23 -15.09
N ASP A 376 -14.76 -2.69 -13.86
CA ASP A 376 -15.68 -3.64 -13.22
C ASP A 376 -16.44 -2.98 -12.06
N PRO A 377 -17.78 -2.80 -12.20
CA PRO A 377 -18.60 -2.22 -11.14
C PRO A 377 -18.55 -3.00 -9.82
N TYR A 378 -18.25 -4.30 -9.85
CA TYR A 378 -18.11 -5.10 -8.63
C TYR A 378 -17.09 -4.48 -7.67
N TYR A 379 -15.92 -4.09 -8.17
CA TYR A 379 -14.84 -3.53 -7.34
C TYR A 379 -15.15 -2.12 -6.79
N ARG A 380 -16.26 -1.51 -7.20
CA ARG A 380 -16.73 -0.22 -6.65
C ARG A 380 -17.74 -0.39 -5.50
N THR A 381 -18.16 -1.63 -5.23
CA THR A 381 -18.89 -1.98 -4.00
C THR A 381 -17.92 -2.05 -2.81
N LEU A 382 -18.41 -1.96 -1.58
CA LEU A 382 -17.60 -2.05 -0.37
C LEU A 382 -16.87 -3.40 -0.31
N LYS A 383 -17.63 -4.50 -0.42
CA LYS A 383 -17.08 -5.86 -0.46
C LYS A 383 -16.14 -6.07 -1.65
N GLY A 384 -16.52 -5.58 -2.83
CA GLY A 384 -15.67 -5.72 -4.01
C GLY A 384 -14.35 -4.98 -3.87
N PHE A 385 -14.32 -3.81 -3.25
CA PHE A 385 -13.08 -3.08 -3.02
C PHE A 385 -12.17 -3.77 -2.00
N GLU A 386 -12.75 -4.39 -0.97
CA GLU A 386 -12.00 -5.27 -0.04
C GLU A 386 -11.39 -6.45 -0.80
N VAL A 387 -12.17 -7.12 -1.66
CA VAL A 387 -11.68 -8.18 -2.55
C VAL A 387 -10.59 -7.67 -3.50
N LEU A 388 -10.71 -6.46 -4.04
CA LEU A 388 -9.69 -5.87 -4.90
C LEU A 388 -8.36 -5.71 -4.15
N ILE A 389 -8.39 -5.28 -2.89
CA ILE A 389 -7.21 -5.14 -2.04
C ILE A 389 -6.63 -6.52 -1.70
N GLU A 390 -7.44 -7.45 -1.19
CA GLU A 390 -7.02 -8.82 -0.88
C GLU A 390 -6.40 -9.52 -2.10
N LYS A 391 -6.99 -9.32 -3.27
CA LYS A 391 -6.47 -9.85 -4.53
C LYS A 391 -5.22 -9.11 -4.99
N GLU A 392 -5.34 -7.89 -5.52
CA GLU A 392 -4.29 -7.24 -6.32
C GLU A 392 -3.11 -6.70 -5.50
N TRP A 393 -3.29 -6.54 -4.19
CA TRP A 393 -2.27 -6.04 -3.29
C TRP A 393 -1.72 -7.12 -2.37
N LEU A 394 -2.59 -7.79 -1.62
CA LEU A 394 -2.17 -8.72 -0.56
C LEU A 394 -1.70 -10.05 -1.15
N SER A 395 -2.58 -10.75 -1.88
CA SER A 395 -2.28 -12.07 -2.46
C SER A 395 -1.15 -11.99 -3.50
N PHE A 396 -1.10 -10.90 -4.27
CA PHE A 396 -0.05 -10.64 -5.26
C PHE A 396 1.26 -10.08 -4.67
N GLY A 397 1.40 -10.01 -3.35
CA GLY A 397 2.68 -9.79 -2.68
C GLY A 397 3.22 -8.36 -2.78
N HIS A 398 2.34 -7.35 -2.69
CA HIS A 398 2.80 -6.02 -2.33
C HIS A 398 3.45 -6.08 -0.94
N LYS A 399 4.67 -5.57 -0.84
CA LYS A 399 5.50 -5.69 0.36
C LYS A 399 5.08 -4.72 1.47
N PHE A 400 3.87 -4.85 2.01
CA PHE A 400 3.33 -3.92 2.99
C PHE A 400 4.25 -3.72 4.19
N GLU A 401 4.71 -4.79 4.82
CA GLU A 401 5.61 -4.70 5.97
C GLU A 401 6.89 -3.91 5.66
N GLN A 402 7.53 -4.19 4.52
CA GLN A 402 8.73 -3.47 4.09
C GLN A 402 8.43 -2.00 3.72
N ARG A 403 7.34 -1.75 2.99
CA ARG A 403 6.97 -0.42 2.48
C ARG A 403 6.55 0.52 3.60
N ILE A 404 5.98 -0.02 4.68
CA ILE A 404 5.48 0.76 5.82
C ILE A 404 6.45 0.76 7.00
N GLY A 405 7.24 -0.30 7.18
CA GLY A 405 8.08 -0.53 8.36
C GLY A 405 7.23 -0.69 9.63
N HIS A 406 6.40 -1.74 9.67
CA HIS A 406 5.58 -2.04 10.86
C HIS A 406 6.48 -2.40 12.04
N GLY A 407 6.36 -1.67 13.14
CA GLY A 407 7.10 -1.95 14.38
C GLY A 407 8.63 -1.95 14.28
N ASP A 408 9.19 -1.35 13.24
CA ASP A 408 10.63 -1.26 13.00
C ASP A 408 11.12 0.19 13.21
N ASN A 409 12.26 0.35 13.91
CA ASN A 409 12.82 1.65 14.28
C ASN A 409 13.79 2.25 13.24
N HIS A 410 14.11 1.52 12.16
CA HIS A 410 14.97 1.97 11.07
C HIS A 410 14.19 2.91 10.12
N HIS A 411 13.88 4.11 10.61
CA HIS A 411 13.06 5.09 9.88
C HIS A 411 13.67 5.57 8.56
N SER A 412 14.98 5.38 8.36
CA SER A 412 15.73 5.76 7.15
C SER A 412 15.74 4.67 6.07
N ASP A 413 15.04 3.55 6.28
CA ASP A 413 14.99 2.45 5.31
C ASP A 413 14.61 2.94 3.91
N ALA A 414 15.48 2.66 2.94
CA ALA A 414 15.28 3.04 1.55
C ALA A 414 14.17 2.25 0.85
N ASP A 415 13.65 1.19 1.45
CA ASP A 415 12.52 0.41 0.92
C ASP A 415 11.14 0.90 1.39
N ARG A 416 11.09 1.82 2.37
CA ARG A 416 9.83 2.47 2.79
C ARG A 416 9.33 3.44 1.73
N SER A 417 8.06 3.34 1.34
CA SER A 417 7.48 4.18 0.28
C SER A 417 5.95 4.17 0.28
N PRO A 418 5.28 5.29 -0.03
CA PRO A 418 3.83 5.44 0.06
C PRO A 418 3.07 4.88 -1.15
N VAL A 419 3.42 3.68 -1.61
CA VAL A 419 2.84 3.10 -2.86
C VAL A 419 1.35 2.83 -2.73
N PHE A 420 0.92 2.20 -1.62
CA PHE A 420 -0.50 1.96 -1.35
C PHE A 420 -1.26 3.26 -1.03
N LEU A 421 -0.62 4.23 -0.36
CA LEU A 421 -1.21 5.56 -0.15
C LEU A 421 -1.51 6.26 -1.49
N GLN A 422 -0.58 6.20 -2.46
CA GLN A 422 -0.83 6.74 -3.80
C GLN A 422 -2.01 6.06 -4.50
N PHE A 423 -2.19 4.75 -4.30
CA PHE A 423 -3.36 4.05 -4.83
C PHE A 423 -4.66 4.58 -4.21
N ILE A 424 -4.72 4.69 -2.87
CA ILE A 424 -5.90 5.23 -2.19
C ILE A 424 -6.17 6.70 -2.58
N ASP A 425 -5.12 7.51 -2.79
CA ASP A 425 -5.25 8.87 -3.33
C ASP A 425 -5.87 8.81 -4.74
N CYS A 426 -5.36 7.99 -5.65
CA CYS A 426 -5.98 7.79 -6.97
C CYS A 426 -7.45 7.37 -6.90
N VAL A 427 -7.82 6.46 -5.98
CA VAL A 427 -9.22 6.07 -5.75
C VAL A 427 -10.04 7.25 -5.24
N TRP A 428 -9.50 8.04 -4.31
CA TRP A 428 -10.12 9.26 -3.83
C TRP A 428 -10.36 10.26 -4.96
N GLN A 429 -9.40 10.48 -5.87
CA GLN A 429 -9.58 11.33 -7.06
C GLN A 429 -10.76 10.85 -7.92
N ILE A 430 -10.92 9.52 -8.09
CA ILE A 430 -12.05 8.93 -8.81
C ILE A 430 -13.36 9.23 -8.08
N THR A 431 -13.40 9.11 -6.74
CA THR A 431 -14.61 9.44 -5.96
C THR A 431 -15.01 10.92 -6.08
N LYS A 432 -14.05 11.83 -6.25
CA LYS A 432 -14.34 13.26 -6.46
C LYS A 432 -14.88 13.55 -7.86
N GLN A 433 -14.41 12.82 -8.87
CA GLN A 433 -14.89 12.98 -10.25
C GLN A 433 -16.22 12.25 -10.51
N PHE A 434 -16.46 11.14 -9.81
CA PHE A 434 -17.64 10.28 -9.97
C PHE A 434 -18.30 10.00 -8.61
N PRO A 435 -18.97 11.00 -7.99
CA PRO A 435 -19.46 10.93 -6.61
C PRO A 435 -20.54 9.87 -6.35
N HIS A 436 -21.11 9.27 -7.39
CA HIS A 436 -22.15 8.24 -7.29
C HIS A 436 -21.73 6.88 -7.86
N ALA A 437 -20.45 6.72 -8.23
CA ALA A 437 -19.97 5.49 -8.87
C ALA A 437 -19.44 4.45 -7.88
N LEU A 438 -19.16 4.85 -6.63
CA LEU A 438 -18.58 3.99 -5.60
C LEU A 438 -19.52 3.95 -4.39
N GLU A 439 -19.71 2.76 -3.83
CA GLU A 439 -20.58 2.53 -2.67
C GLU A 439 -19.97 3.09 -1.38
N PHE A 440 -18.64 3.11 -1.30
CA PHE A 440 -17.89 3.61 -0.15
C PHE A 440 -17.53 5.09 -0.30
N ASN A 441 -17.20 5.71 0.84
CA ASN A 441 -16.95 7.15 0.94
C ASN A 441 -15.50 7.46 1.37
N GLU A 442 -15.20 8.75 1.51
CA GLU A 442 -13.90 9.25 1.95
C GLU A 442 -13.51 8.73 3.35
N TYR A 443 -14.48 8.58 4.26
CA TYR A 443 -14.22 8.08 5.61
C TYR A 443 -13.72 6.63 5.59
N PHE A 444 -14.26 5.79 4.72
CA PHE A 444 -13.76 4.42 4.52
C PHE A 444 -12.32 4.40 4.00
N LEU A 445 -11.99 5.24 3.02
CA LEU A 445 -10.62 5.34 2.49
C LEU A 445 -9.61 5.82 3.55
N ILE A 446 -10.00 6.81 4.36
CA ILE A 446 -9.18 7.27 5.50
C ILE A 446 -9.01 6.16 6.53
N THR A 447 -10.08 5.42 6.84
CA THR A 447 -10.05 4.30 7.80
C THR A 447 -9.08 3.20 7.34
N ILE A 448 -9.04 2.89 6.04
CA ILE A 448 -8.06 1.98 5.46
C ILE A 448 -6.62 2.49 5.70
N LEU A 449 -6.36 3.78 5.47
CA LEU A 449 -5.03 4.37 5.66
C LEU A 449 -4.61 4.49 7.13
N ASP A 450 -5.55 4.76 8.02
CA ASP A 450 -5.28 4.74 9.46
C ASP A 450 -4.91 3.32 9.90
N HIS A 451 -5.63 2.32 9.41
CA HIS A 451 -5.38 0.92 9.75
C HIS A 451 -4.20 0.28 9.02
N LEU A 452 -3.79 0.84 7.88
CA LEU A 452 -2.50 0.56 7.24
C LEU A 452 -1.36 0.77 8.23
N TYR A 453 -1.38 1.84 9.03
CA TYR A 453 -0.30 2.11 9.98
C TYR A 453 -0.55 1.51 11.36
N SER A 454 -1.80 1.47 11.83
CA SER A 454 -2.14 1.16 13.22
C SER A 454 -1.61 -0.18 13.73
N CYS A 455 -1.47 -1.18 12.83
CA CYS A 455 -1.22 -2.57 13.20
C CYS A 455 -2.25 -3.12 14.21
N ARG A 456 -3.50 -2.61 14.18
CA ARG A 456 -4.63 -3.17 14.95
C ARG A 456 -5.12 -4.49 14.34
N PHE A 457 -5.15 -4.56 13.01
CA PHE A 457 -5.60 -5.72 12.27
C PHE A 457 -4.42 -6.40 11.56
N GLY A 458 -4.61 -7.68 11.20
CA GLY A 458 -3.62 -8.45 10.45
C GLY A 458 -3.56 -8.14 8.95
N THR A 459 -4.56 -7.42 8.42
CA THR A 459 -4.78 -7.23 6.98
C THR A 459 -3.57 -6.69 6.23
N PHE A 460 -2.81 -5.74 6.79
CA PHE A 460 -1.66 -5.15 6.09
C PHE A 460 -0.30 -5.63 6.62
N LEU A 461 -0.24 -6.72 7.39
CA LEU A 461 1.03 -7.26 7.90
C LEU A 461 1.72 -8.16 6.87
N TYR A 462 3.02 -8.43 7.04
CA TYR A 462 3.81 -9.28 6.13
C TYR A 462 3.92 -8.73 4.69
N ASN A 463 4.67 -9.44 3.84
CA ASN A 463 4.97 -9.03 2.47
C ASN A 463 4.33 -9.94 1.40
N THR A 464 3.91 -11.16 1.75
CA THR A 464 3.37 -12.14 0.78
C THR A 464 2.23 -12.97 1.38
N GLU A 465 1.41 -13.57 0.51
CA GLU A 465 0.40 -14.57 0.90
C GLU A 465 1.04 -15.72 1.70
N ARG A 466 2.19 -16.23 1.21
CA ARG A 466 2.95 -17.30 1.87
C ARG A 466 3.30 -16.96 3.32
N GLU A 467 3.85 -15.78 3.56
CA GLU A 467 4.22 -15.33 4.91
C GLU A 467 2.97 -15.26 5.81
N ARG A 468 1.83 -14.79 5.29
CA ARG A 468 0.57 -14.71 6.04
C ARG A 468 0.05 -16.08 6.43
N VAL A 469 0.02 -17.02 5.48
CA VAL A 469 -0.39 -18.41 5.74
C VAL A 469 0.52 -19.08 6.77
N GLN A 470 1.84 -18.93 6.64
CA GLN A 470 2.80 -19.50 7.60
C GLN A 470 2.65 -18.95 9.02
N ASN A 471 2.14 -17.73 9.17
CA ASN A 471 1.88 -17.08 10.45
C ASN A 471 0.41 -17.15 10.90
N GLY A 472 -0.40 -18.00 10.26
CA GLY A 472 -1.80 -18.26 10.64
C GLY A 472 -2.75 -17.08 10.39
N LYS A 473 -2.50 -16.30 9.33
CA LYS A 473 -3.22 -15.06 8.99
C LYS A 473 -3.99 -15.12 7.66
N GLN A 474 -4.33 -16.30 7.16
CA GLN A 474 -5.25 -16.53 6.03
C GLN A 474 -5.68 -18.00 6.00
#